data_AF-A0A4Y7RDF5-F1
#
_entry.id   AF-A0A4Y7RDF5-F1
#
_cell.length_a   1.000
_cell.length_b   1.000
_cell.length_c   1.000
_cell.angle_alpha   90.00
_cell.angle_beta   90.00
_cell.angle_gamma   90.00
#
_symmetry.space_group_name_H-M   'P 1'
#
loop_
_entity.id
_entity.type
_entity.pdbx_description
1 polymer ?
#
loop_
_entity_poly.entity_id
_entity_poly.type
_entity_poly.pdbx_seq_one_letter_code
_entity_poly.pdbx_strand_id
1 'polypeptide(L)'
;MKWQGLKIPIIIVSLLAGMALFFAGQWLYQKYIFNDPLNYALNSNQSIESFSISNKGSVLQVNVTLKYDADMMLSYKELRKELTDAMGKKDFQLILGDNRNDVLRQVWFNSQYAVYEASFQGNFQDMAAAVNEEARASGVDAIINVDQENIYLRLKHEGHTLDQVIALSVNKNYGNGQAPATGGGNNDQGN
;
A
#
# COMPACT_ATOMS: atom_id res chain seq x y z
N MET A 1 34.94 38.70 36.07
CA MET A 1 35.77 39.60 35.25
C MET A 1 34.86 40.29 34.24
N LYS A 2 34.67 41.61 34.36
CA LYS A 2 33.83 42.41 33.45
C LYS A 2 34.73 42.94 32.34
N TRP A 3 34.62 42.39 31.13
CA TRP A 3 35.25 42.97 29.95
C TRP A 3 34.17 43.65 29.10
N GLN A 4 34.36 44.97 28.94
CA GLN A 4 33.85 45.81 27.84
C GLN A 4 32.33 45.84 27.68
N GLY A 5 31.62 46.77 28.34
CA GLY A 5 30.42 47.52 27.87
C GLY A 5 29.18 46.81 27.32
N LEU A 6 29.24 45.55 26.91
CA LEU A 6 28.15 44.74 26.41
C LEU A 6 27.60 43.94 27.58
N LYS A 7 26.28 43.99 27.70
CA LYS A 7 25.54 43.13 28.61
C LYS A 7 25.57 41.71 28.04
N ILE A 8 26.67 40.98 28.23
CA ILE A 8 26.85 39.56 27.84
C ILE A 8 25.61 38.70 28.20
N PRO A 9 24.93 38.88 29.35
CA PRO A 9 23.71 38.14 29.64
C PRO A 9 22.59 38.38 28.61
N ILE A 10 22.46 39.60 28.08
CA ILE A 10 21.44 39.96 27.10
C ILE A 10 21.73 39.34 25.73
N ILE A 11 23.01 39.26 25.34
CA ILE A 11 23.40 38.59 24.09
C ILE A 11 23.03 37.11 24.16
N ILE A 12 23.36 36.47 25.28
CA ILE A 12 23.05 35.05 25.53
C ILE A 12 21.53 34.82 25.52
N VAL A 13 20.75 35.71 26.14
CA VAL A 13 19.28 35.62 26.14
C VAL A 13 18.72 35.81 24.73
N SER A 14 19.22 36.76 23.94
CA SER A 14 18.78 36.94 22.54
C SER A 14 19.13 35.76 21.64
N LEU A 15 20.29 35.13 21.87
CA LEU A 15 20.73 33.96 21.12
C LEU A 15 19.86 32.74 21.44
N LEU A 16 19.58 32.51 22.73
CA LEU A 16 18.67 31.47 23.19
C LEU A 16 17.25 31.68 22.68
N ALA A 17 16.76 32.92 22.70
CA ALA A 17 15.44 33.26 22.17
C ALA A 17 15.36 33.01 20.65
N GLY A 18 16.40 33.36 19.89
CA GLY A 18 16.48 33.07 18.46
C GLY A 18 16.51 31.58 18.15
N MET A 19 17.30 30.80 18.90
CA MET A 19 17.30 29.33 18.80
C MET A 19 15.93 28.76 19.12
N ALA A 20 15.30 29.18 20.21
CA ALA A 20 13.97 28.70 20.59
C ALA A 20 12.93 29.01 19.51
N LEU A 21 12.96 30.21 18.91
CA LEU A 21 12.09 30.58 17.79
C LEU A 21 12.36 29.74 16.54
N PHE A 22 13.61 29.47 16.22
CA PHE A 22 13.99 28.66 15.07
C PHE A 22 13.57 27.19 15.25
N PHE A 23 13.81 26.62 16.43
CA PHE A 23 13.37 25.27 16.77
C PHE A 23 11.85 25.16 16.88
N ALA A 24 11.16 26.15 17.45
CA ALA A 24 9.71 26.19 17.52
C ALA A 24 9.09 26.33 16.13
N GLY A 25 9.67 27.19 15.27
CA GLY A 25 9.30 27.34 13.87
C GLY A 25 9.48 26.02 13.12
N GLN A 26 10.65 25.40 13.22
CA GLN A 26 10.94 24.11 12.57
C GLN A 26 10.01 23.00 13.08
N TRP A 27 9.75 22.93 14.39
CA TRP A 27 8.86 21.94 15.00
C TRP A 27 7.41 22.13 14.55
N LEU A 28 6.93 23.37 14.48
CA LEU A 28 5.58 23.69 14.01
C LEU A 28 5.44 23.42 12.51
N TYR A 29 6.48 23.75 11.71
CA TYR A 29 6.53 23.46 10.28
C TYR A 29 6.48 21.96 10.00
N GLN A 30 7.20 21.17 10.79
CA GLN A 30 7.24 19.71 10.66
C GLN A 30 5.94 19.05 11.13
N LYS A 31 5.21 19.66 12.07
CA LYS A 31 3.95 19.14 12.58
C LYS A 31 2.74 19.45 11.70
N TYR A 32 2.73 20.59 10.99
CA TYR A 32 1.57 21.04 10.20
C TYR A 32 1.75 20.86 8.68
N ILE A 33 2.92 21.15 8.08
CA ILE A 33 3.01 21.27 6.61
C ILE A 33 3.22 19.93 5.88
N PHE A 34 3.64 18.87 6.57
CA PHE A 34 3.87 17.57 5.92
C PHE A 34 2.72 16.56 6.03
N ASN A 35 1.68 16.85 6.81
CA ASN A 35 0.66 15.86 7.14
C ASN A 35 -0.78 16.27 6.78
N ASP A 36 -1.10 17.54 6.53
CA ASP A 36 -2.50 17.97 6.52
C ASP A 36 -3.37 17.52 5.32
N PRO A 37 -2.92 17.52 4.04
CA PRO A 37 -3.80 17.07 2.96
C PRO A 37 -3.97 15.54 2.93
N LEU A 38 -2.91 14.78 3.22
CA LEU A 38 -3.00 13.33 3.33
C LEU A 38 -3.83 12.90 4.53
N ASN A 39 -3.60 13.49 5.71
CA ASN A 39 -4.38 13.18 6.90
C ASN A 39 -5.85 13.51 6.70
N TYR A 40 -6.19 14.61 6.03
CA TYR A 40 -7.58 14.94 5.75
C TYR A 40 -8.25 13.94 4.80
N ALA A 41 -7.58 13.55 3.72
CA ALA A 41 -8.05 12.51 2.80
C ALA A 41 -8.25 11.16 3.53
N LEU A 42 -7.21 10.69 4.23
CA LEU A 42 -7.22 9.44 4.99
C LEU A 42 -8.26 9.40 6.12
N ASN A 43 -8.46 10.52 6.82
CA ASN A 43 -9.40 10.60 7.95
C ASN A 43 -10.85 10.83 7.51
N SER A 44 -11.07 11.18 6.24
CA SER A 44 -12.42 11.28 5.65
C SER A 44 -13.00 9.91 5.23
N ASN A 45 -12.13 8.89 5.07
CA ASN A 45 -12.57 7.58 4.66
C ASN A 45 -12.98 6.74 5.88
N GLN A 46 -14.29 6.54 6.05
CA GLN A 46 -14.90 5.83 7.18
C GLN A 46 -14.43 4.36 7.30
N SER A 47 -13.82 3.83 6.25
CA SER A 47 -13.24 2.48 6.15
C SER A 47 -11.85 2.33 6.78
N ILE A 48 -11.21 3.41 7.24
CA ILE A 48 -9.85 3.37 7.80
C ILE A 48 -9.91 3.31 9.34
N GLU A 49 -9.24 2.32 9.93
CA GLU A 49 -9.13 2.16 11.38
C GLU A 49 -7.95 2.92 11.96
N SER A 50 -6.81 2.90 11.27
CA SER A 50 -5.64 3.71 11.61
C SER A 50 -4.75 3.91 10.39
N PHE A 51 -4.00 5.02 10.34
CA PHE A 51 -3.00 5.25 9.31
C PHE A 51 -1.73 5.83 9.93
N SER A 52 -0.58 5.49 9.36
CA SER A 52 0.73 5.99 9.77
C SER A 52 1.57 6.30 8.54
N ILE A 53 1.91 7.58 8.37
CA ILE A 53 2.72 8.07 7.26
C ILE A 53 4.17 8.13 7.75
N SER A 54 5.05 7.37 7.13
CA SER A 54 6.48 7.38 7.39
C SER A 54 7.23 7.82 6.14
N ASN A 55 8.05 8.85 6.28
CA ASN A 55 8.85 9.33 5.16
C ASN A 55 10.20 8.58 5.14
N LYS A 56 10.35 7.60 4.25
CA LYS A 56 11.62 6.88 4.04
C LYS A 56 12.36 7.47 2.84
N GLY A 57 13.05 8.58 3.06
CA GLY A 57 13.91 9.22 2.04
C GLY A 57 13.10 9.90 0.94
N SER A 58 13.19 9.40 -0.29
CA SER A 58 12.49 9.95 -1.47
C SER A 58 11.10 9.33 -1.72
N VAL A 59 10.72 8.29 -0.98
CA VAL A 59 9.44 7.59 -1.14
C VAL A 59 8.62 7.73 0.14
N LEU A 60 7.37 8.17 0.00
CA LEU A 60 6.44 8.28 1.12
C LEU A 60 5.80 6.91 1.38
N GLN A 61 6.01 6.34 2.56
CA GLN A 61 5.38 5.08 2.96
C GLN A 61 4.12 5.38 3.77
N VAL A 62 2.96 5.05 3.23
CA VAL A 62 1.67 5.22 3.89
C VAL A 62 1.23 3.86 4.38
N ASN A 63 1.25 3.62 5.70
CA ASN A 63 0.71 2.40 6.29
C ASN A 63 -0.75 2.63 6.67
N VAL A 64 -1.66 1.78 6.20
CA VAL A 64 -3.10 1.93 6.47
C VAL A 64 -3.66 0.62 6.98
N THR A 65 -4.31 0.68 8.14
CA THR A 65 -5.11 -0.41 8.69
C THR A 65 -6.56 -0.13 8.33
N LEU A 66 -7.17 -1.00 7.53
CA LEU A 66 -8.57 -0.88 7.15
C LEU A 66 -9.46 -1.58 8.17
N LYS A 67 -10.66 -1.03 8.36
CA LYS A 67 -11.71 -1.70 9.13
C LYS A 67 -12.14 -2.97 8.42
N TYR A 68 -12.49 -3.96 9.24
CA TYR A 68 -12.82 -5.30 8.80
C TYR A 68 -14.07 -5.38 7.91
N ASP A 69 -15.07 -4.53 8.16
CA ASP A 69 -16.34 -4.47 7.44
C ASP A 69 -16.27 -3.69 6.12
N ALA A 70 -15.16 -3.00 5.88
CA ALA A 70 -14.97 -2.22 4.66
C ALA A 70 -14.49 -3.09 3.50
N ASP A 71 -15.00 -2.78 2.30
CA ASP A 71 -14.50 -3.35 1.05
C ASP A 71 -13.06 -2.88 0.84
N MET A 72 -12.12 -3.83 1.02
CA MET A 72 -10.68 -3.59 0.89
C MET A 72 -10.32 -3.08 -0.50
N MET A 73 -10.96 -3.61 -1.56
CA MET A 73 -10.66 -3.26 -2.93
C MET A 73 -11.09 -1.83 -3.22
N LEU A 74 -12.33 -1.47 -2.87
CA LEU A 74 -12.85 -0.12 -3.07
C LEU A 74 -12.06 0.90 -2.26
N SER A 75 -11.86 0.62 -0.97
CA SER A 75 -11.14 1.52 -0.07
C SER A 75 -9.68 1.72 -0.49
N TYR A 76 -9.01 0.67 -0.96
CA TYR A 76 -7.65 0.78 -1.48
C TYR A 76 -7.59 1.61 -2.76
N LYS A 77 -8.55 1.45 -3.67
CA LYS A 77 -8.60 2.22 -4.94
C LYS A 77 -8.91 3.69 -4.71
N GLU A 78 -9.90 3.98 -3.87
CA GLU A 78 -10.24 5.34 -3.47
C GLU A 78 -9.04 6.01 -2.81
N LEU A 79 -8.44 5.32 -1.85
CA LEU A 79 -7.28 5.87 -1.16
C LEU A 79 -6.10 6.09 -2.10
N ARG A 80 -5.79 5.11 -2.97
CA ARG A 80 -4.69 5.25 -3.94
C ARG A 80 -4.96 6.41 -4.90
N LYS A 81 -6.21 6.65 -5.29
CA LYS A 81 -6.61 7.78 -6.12
C LYS A 81 -6.43 9.10 -5.39
N GLU A 82 -6.95 9.24 -4.17
CA GLU A 82 -6.80 10.44 -3.34
C GLU A 82 -5.33 10.75 -3.04
N LEU A 83 -4.53 9.72 -2.74
CA LEU A 83 -3.08 9.85 -2.54
C LEU A 83 -2.37 10.30 -3.82
N THR A 84 -2.77 9.78 -4.98
CA THR A 84 -2.21 10.21 -6.28
C THR A 84 -2.57 11.65 -6.58
N ASP A 85 -3.82 12.05 -6.35
CA ASP A 85 -4.29 13.42 -6.55
C ASP A 85 -3.59 14.41 -5.60
N ALA A 86 -3.38 14.01 -4.33
CA ALA A 86 -2.70 14.83 -3.32
C ALA A 86 -1.17 14.91 -3.52
N MET A 87 -0.52 13.84 -3.98
CA MET A 87 0.94 13.79 -4.17
C MET A 87 1.43 14.16 -5.57
N GLY A 88 0.55 14.17 -6.57
CA GLY A 88 0.88 14.50 -7.95
C GLY A 88 1.92 13.55 -8.55
N LYS A 89 3.20 13.99 -8.59
CA LYS A 89 4.33 13.25 -9.21
C LYS A 89 5.29 12.59 -8.22
N LYS A 90 5.00 12.61 -6.92
CA LYS A 90 5.87 11.96 -5.92
C LYS A 90 5.56 10.48 -5.82
N ASP A 91 6.61 9.67 -5.81
CA ASP A 91 6.49 8.23 -5.60
C ASP A 91 6.07 7.93 -4.16
N PHE A 92 5.05 7.07 -4.03
CA PHE A 92 4.53 6.62 -2.75
C PHE A 92 4.32 5.12 -2.75
N GLN A 93 4.44 4.54 -1.55
CA GLN A 93 4.18 3.14 -1.31
C GLN A 93 3.06 3.02 -0.28
N LEU A 94 1.92 2.47 -0.69
CA LEU A 94 0.81 2.14 0.20
C LEU A 94 1.03 0.73 0.75
N ILE A 95 1.13 0.61 2.06
CA ILE A 95 1.29 -0.65 2.77
C ILE A 95 0.08 -0.84 3.66
N LEU A 96 -0.53 -2.03 3.63
CA LEU A 96 -1.61 -2.32 4.57
C LEU A 96 -1.03 -2.84 5.87
N GLY A 97 -1.46 -2.25 6.99
CA GLY A 97 -1.15 -2.76 8.32
C GLY A 97 -1.96 -4.02 8.58
N ASP A 98 -1.32 -5.07 9.10
CA ASP A 98 -1.99 -6.30 9.50
C ASP A 98 -1.71 -6.68 10.96
N ASN A 99 -2.64 -7.43 11.55
CA ASN A 99 -2.51 -8.02 12.88
C ASN A 99 -2.62 -9.55 12.76
N ARG A 100 -1.60 -10.15 12.14
CA ARG A 100 -1.58 -11.58 11.82
C ARG A 100 -1.22 -12.44 13.05
N ASN A 101 -1.90 -13.57 13.20
CA ASN A 101 -1.51 -14.63 14.13
C ASN A 101 -0.77 -15.76 13.37
N ASP A 102 -0.27 -16.76 14.10
CA ASP A 102 0.47 -17.88 13.50
C ASP A 102 -0.40 -18.74 12.57
N VAL A 103 -1.70 -18.88 12.86
CA VAL A 103 -2.67 -19.63 12.03
C VAL A 103 -2.85 -18.95 10.67
N LEU A 104 -3.10 -17.65 10.65
CA LEU A 104 -3.22 -16.85 9.42
C LEU A 104 -1.93 -16.90 8.61
N ARG A 105 -0.78 -16.89 9.29
CA ARG A 105 0.52 -17.01 8.64
C ARG A 105 0.67 -18.37 7.95
N GLN A 106 0.24 -19.45 8.62
CA GLN A 106 0.30 -20.79 8.06
C GLN A 106 -0.62 -20.95 6.84
N VAL A 107 -1.87 -20.50 6.94
CA VAL A 107 -2.83 -20.51 5.82
C VAL A 107 -2.25 -19.75 4.62
N TRP A 108 -1.71 -18.56 4.86
CA TRP A 108 -1.03 -17.79 3.82
C TRP A 108 0.17 -18.54 3.22
N PHE A 109 1.05 -19.14 4.03
CA PHE A 109 2.22 -19.86 3.54
C PHE A 109 1.84 -21.06 2.66
N ASN A 110 0.74 -21.72 2.96
CA ASN A 110 0.24 -22.84 2.16
C ASN A 110 -0.41 -22.34 0.86
N SER A 111 -1.21 -21.26 0.94
CA SER A 111 -1.98 -20.76 -0.19
C SER A 111 -1.22 -19.80 -1.12
N GLN A 112 -0.09 -19.23 -0.68
CA GLN A 112 0.66 -18.20 -1.42
C GLN A 112 1.07 -18.66 -2.83
N TYR A 113 1.38 -19.95 -3.01
CA TYR A 113 1.82 -20.48 -4.30
C TYR A 113 0.71 -20.35 -5.34
N ALA A 114 -0.52 -20.73 -4.96
CA ALA A 114 -1.68 -20.59 -5.83
C ALA A 114 -1.97 -19.11 -6.14
N VAL A 115 -1.76 -18.20 -5.18
CA VAL A 115 -1.93 -16.76 -5.37
C VAL A 115 -0.93 -16.19 -6.36
N TYR A 116 0.36 -16.50 -6.19
CA TYR A 116 1.40 -16.05 -7.12
C TYR A 116 1.21 -16.69 -8.50
N GLU A 117 0.88 -17.97 -8.57
CA GLU A 117 0.59 -18.65 -9.83
C GLU A 117 -0.53 -17.95 -10.59
N ALA A 118 -1.65 -17.64 -9.92
CA ALA A 118 -2.74 -16.88 -10.52
C ALA A 118 -2.34 -15.47 -10.95
N SER A 119 -1.41 -14.81 -10.25
CA SER A 119 -0.91 -13.50 -10.67
C SER A 119 -0.12 -13.52 -11.98
N PHE A 120 0.43 -14.68 -12.36
CA PHE A 120 1.18 -14.88 -13.60
C PHE A 120 0.35 -15.54 -14.70
N GLN A 121 -0.38 -16.61 -14.38
CA GLN A 121 -1.12 -17.43 -15.34
C GLN A 121 -2.58 -16.99 -15.52
N GLY A 122 -3.15 -16.25 -14.56
CA GLY A 122 -4.55 -15.83 -14.60
C GLY A 122 -5.56 -16.88 -14.11
N ASN A 123 -5.11 -17.97 -13.47
CA ASN A 123 -5.97 -19.04 -12.95
C ASN A 123 -6.62 -18.64 -11.61
N PHE A 124 -7.42 -17.57 -11.62
CA PHE A 124 -7.99 -16.97 -10.40
C PHE A 124 -9.02 -17.87 -9.70
N GLN A 125 -9.76 -18.68 -10.45
CA GLN A 125 -10.75 -19.60 -9.88
C GLN A 125 -10.08 -20.72 -9.07
N ASP A 126 -9.01 -21.30 -9.61
CA ASP A 126 -8.24 -22.36 -8.94
C ASP A 126 -7.53 -21.82 -7.69
N MET A 127 -6.98 -20.61 -7.78
CA MET A 127 -6.45 -19.90 -6.61
C MET A 127 -7.51 -19.71 -5.54
N ALA A 128 -8.70 -19.22 -5.91
CA ALA A 128 -9.77 -18.98 -4.95
C ALA A 128 -10.22 -20.29 -4.28
N ALA A 129 -10.27 -21.40 -5.03
CA ALA A 129 -10.56 -22.71 -4.48
C ALA A 129 -9.48 -23.15 -3.47
N ALA A 130 -8.20 -23.09 -3.84
CA ALA A 130 -7.09 -23.49 -2.99
C ALA A 130 -7.01 -22.67 -1.69
N VAL A 131 -7.14 -21.35 -1.79
CA VAL A 131 -7.14 -20.46 -0.60
C VAL A 131 -8.33 -20.76 0.30
N ASN A 132 -9.53 -20.95 -0.26
CA ASN A 132 -10.73 -21.25 0.52
C ASN A 132 -10.65 -22.63 1.19
N GLU A 133 -10.01 -23.62 0.54
CA GLU A 133 -9.81 -24.94 1.12
C GLU A 133 -8.89 -24.89 2.35
N GLU A 134 -7.73 -24.24 2.23
CA GLU A 134 -6.78 -24.04 3.33
C GLU A 134 -7.40 -23.20 4.48
N ALA A 135 -8.17 -22.17 4.13
CA ALA A 135 -8.84 -21.32 5.10
C ALA A 135 -9.91 -22.11 5.88
N ARG A 136 -10.75 -22.89 5.18
CA ARG A 136 -11.78 -23.73 5.82
C ARG A 136 -11.18 -24.82 6.70
N ALA A 137 -10.05 -25.42 6.29
CA ALA A 137 -9.34 -26.41 7.09
C ALA A 137 -8.86 -25.85 8.43
N SER A 138 -8.53 -24.55 8.47
CA SER A 138 -8.02 -23.86 9.65
C SER A 138 -9.06 -23.01 10.40
N GLY A 139 -10.33 -23.05 9.99
CA GLY A 139 -11.38 -22.20 10.57
C GLY A 139 -11.13 -20.70 10.36
N VAL A 140 -10.52 -20.34 9.25
CA VAL A 140 -10.23 -18.97 8.84
C VAL A 140 -11.26 -18.53 7.80
N ASP A 141 -11.78 -17.32 7.93
CA ASP A 141 -12.60 -16.70 6.89
C ASP A 141 -11.67 -16.03 5.86
N ALA A 142 -11.78 -16.46 4.60
CA ALA A 142 -11.02 -15.88 3.49
C ALA A 142 -11.94 -15.06 2.57
N ILE A 143 -11.51 -13.84 2.25
CA ILE A 143 -12.16 -12.95 1.29
C ILE A 143 -11.11 -12.62 0.23
N ILE A 144 -11.45 -12.92 -1.03
CA ILE A 144 -10.54 -12.77 -2.17
C ILE A 144 -11.25 -11.90 -3.20
N ASN A 145 -10.62 -10.79 -3.58
CA ASN A 145 -11.08 -9.92 -4.65
C ASN A 145 -9.96 -9.72 -5.67
N VAL A 146 -10.29 -9.63 -6.95
CA VAL A 146 -9.32 -9.45 -8.03
C VAL A 146 -9.78 -8.30 -8.90
N ASP A 147 -8.86 -7.39 -9.25
CA ASP A 147 -9.09 -6.35 -10.25
C ASP A 147 -8.15 -6.49 -11.46
N GLN A 148 -8.06 -5.47 -12.31
CA GLN A 148 -7.22 -5.50 -13.52
C GLN A 148 -5.72 -5.36 -13.22
N GLU A 149 -5.35 -4.88 -12.03
CA GLU A 149 -3.97 -4.56 -11.66
C GLU A 149 -3.47 -5.35 -10.47
N ASN A 150 -4.34 -5.83 -9.57
CA ASN A 150 -3.98 -6.40 -8.27
C ASN A 150 -4.99 -7.48 -7.82
N ILE A 151 -4.48 -8.39 -6.99
CA ILE A 151 -5.23 -9.36 -6.18
C ILE A 151 -5.23 -8.84 -4.75
N TYR A 152 -6.42 -8.81 -4.14
CA TYR A 152 -6.65 -8.44 -2.75
C TYR A 152 -7.06 -9.68 -1.98
N LEU A 153 -6.27 -10.05 -0.98
CA LEU A 153 -6.56 -11.16 -0.08
C LEU A 153 -6.72 -10.61 1.33
N ARG A 154 -7.82 -11.00 1.97
CA ARG A 154 -8.08 -10.76 3.39
C ARG A 154 -8.41 -12.08 4.07
N LEU A 155 -7.65 -12.40 5.12
CA LEU A 155 -7.86 -13.57 5.96
C LEU A 155 -8.21 -13.12 7.39
N LYS A 156 -9.18 -13.78 8.02
CA LYS A 156 -9.62 -13.47 9.38
C LYS A 156 -9.70 -14.71 10.25
N HIS A 157 -9.17 -14.59 11.47
CA HIS A 157 -9.23 -15.65 12.46
C HIS A 157 -9.31 -15.06 13.87
N GLU A 158 -10.37 -15.35 14.63
CA GLU A 158 -10.52 -14.99 16.05
C GLU A 158 -10.15 -13.54 16.42
N GLY A 159 -10.46 -12.57 15.55
CA GLY A 159 -10.17 -11.14 15.76
C GLY A 159 -8.81 -10.68 15.25
N HIS A 160 -8.00 -11.57 14.70
CA HIS A 160 -6.80 -11.27 13.91
C HIS A 160 -7.12 -11.17 12.42
N THR A 161 -6.37 -10.31 11.72
CA THR A 161 -6.54 -10.06 10.29
C THR A 161 -5.20 -10.07 9.57
N LEU A 162 -5.19 -10.63 8.37
CA LEU A 162 -4.06 -10.57 7.45
C LEU A 162 -4.57 -10.03 6.13
N ASP A 163 -4.06 -8.86 5.74
CA ASP A 163 -4.39 -8.19 4.49
C ASP A 163 -3.16 -8.20 3.58
N GLN A 164 -3.32 -8.73 2.36
CA GLN A 164 -2.26 -8.79 1.35
C GLN A 164 -2.75 -8.23 0.02
N VAL A 165 -1.90 -7.43 -0.61
CA VAL A 165 -2.13 -6.89 -1.96
C VAL A 165 -1.00 -7.38 -2.85
N ILE A 166 -1.34 -8.13 -3.88
CA ILE A 166 -0.39 -8.71 -4.84
C ILE A 166 -0.64 -8.06 -6.19
N ALA A 167 0.37 -7.41 -6.76
CA ALA A 167 0.27 -6.84 -8.10
C ALA A 167 0.18 -7.96 -9.14
N LEU A 168 -0.77 -7.85 -10.06
CA LEU A 168 -0.85 -8.70 -11.24
C LEU A 168 0.30 -8.33 -12.16
N SER A 169 1.03 -9.35 -12.61
CA SER A 169 1.99 -9.23 -13.71
C SER A 169 1.23 -9.08 -15.03
N VAL A 170 0.59 -7.93 -15.23
CA VAL A 170 0.04 -7.56 -16.53
C VAL A 170 1.22 -7.37 -17.47
N ASN A 171 1.43 -8.33 -18.38
CA ASN A 171 2.36 -8.16 -19.47
C ASN A 171 1.85 -6.99 -20.32
N LYS A 172 2.40 -5.78 -20.11
CA LYS A 172 2.05 -4.53 -20.81
C LYS A 172 2.34 -4.56 -22.32
N ASN A 173 2.45 -5.73 -22.94
CA ASN A 173 2.77 -5.95 -24.35
C ASN A 173 1.57 -6.35 -25.22
N TYR A 174 0.32 -6.22 -24.76
CA TYR A 174 -0.86 -6.34 -25.64
C TYR A 174 -1.27 -4.96 -26.17
N GLY A 175 -0.35 -4.35 -26.93
CA GLY A 175 -0.54 -3.04 -27.55
C GLY A 175 0.32 -2.83 -28.80
N ASN A 176 0.89 -3.89 -29.38
CA ASN A 176 1.46 -3.81 -30.72
C ASN A 176 0.96 -5.00 -31.52
N GLY A 177 0.01 -4.73 -32.42
CA GLY A 177 -0.58 -5.73 -33.29
C GLY A 177 0.48 -6.36 -34.17
N GLN A 178 0.83 -7.59 -33.88
CA GLN A 178 1.30 -8.55 -34.86
C GLN A 178 0.38 -9.74 -34.76
N ALA A 179 -0.60 -9.76 -35.66
CA ALA A 179 -1.41 -10.94 -35.92
C ALA A 179 -0.48 -12.13 -36.18
N PRO A 180 -0.76 -13.32 -35.61
CA PRO A 180 -0.01 -14.51 -35.96
C PRO A 180 -0.17 -14.75 -37.46
N ALA A 181 0.95 -14.77 -38.17
CA ALA A 181 1.00 -15.15 -39.57
C ALA A 181 0.32 -16.52 -39.72
N THR A 182 -0.86 -16.51 -40.32
CA THR A 182 -1.59 -17.68 -40.77
C THR A 182 -0.69 -18.48 -41.70
N GLY A 183 -0.09 -19.54 -41.17
CA GLY A 183 0.52 -20.62 -41.95
C GLY A 183 -0.59 -21.38 -42.68
N GLY A 184 -0.94 -20.91 -43.87
CA GLY A 184 -1.75 -21.64 -44.84
C GLY A 184 -0.85 -22.57 -45.63
N GLY A 185 -0.93 -23.87 -45.35
CA GLY A 185 -0.29 -24.91 -46.13
C GLY A 185 -0.91 -24.99 -47.53
N ASN A 186 -0.07 -24.86 -48.56
CA ASN A 186 -0.44 -25.24 -49.91
C ASN A 186 -0.07 -26.71 -50.11
N ASN A 187 -1.05 -27.58 -49.87
CA ASN A 187 -1.11 -28.89 -50.49
C ASN A 187 -2.21 -28.82 -51.54
N ASP A 188 -1.83 -28.80 -52.82
CA ASP A 188 -2.55 -29.45 -53.93
C ASP A 188 -1.94 -29.03 -55.26
N GLN A 189 -1.23 -29.95 -55.91
CA GLN A 189 -1.62 -30.50 -57.21
C GLN A 189 -0.55 -31.48 -57.70
N GLY A 190 -0.86 -32.77 -57.57
CA GLY A 190 -0.36 -33.77 -58.51
C GLY A 190 -1.29 -33.82 -59.72
N ASN A 191 -0.71 -33.74 -60.91
CA ASN A 191 -0.94 -34.64 -62.04
C ASN A 191 0.05 -34.30 -63.16
#